data_AF-A0A838U511-F1
#
_entry.id   AF-A0A838U511-F1
#
_cell.length_a   1.000
_cell.length_b   1.000
_cell.length_c   1.000
_cell.angle_alpha   90.00
_cell.angle_beta   90.00
_cell.angle_gamma   90.00
#
_symmetry.space_group_name_H-M   'P 1'
#
loop_
_entity.id
_entity.type
_entity.pdbx_description
1 polymer ?
#
loop_
_entity_poly.entity_id
_entity_poly.type
_entity_poly.pdbx_seq_one_letter_code
_entity_poly.pdbx_strand_id
1 'polypeptide(L)'
;MNIQRNFAKKALVYSLFIAIVAGITFAIGVTLTENNKVLAQQQQNQISVSHNAKGHQTHQIVIFQNSSDGVRYSGMVTFNLSKPADVISIEDITRKQPTNKTKIWEIGDKKFVPKTLLKNVTQGSVNFNGSGILAHNTQ
;
A
#
# COMPACT_ATOMS: atom_id res chain seq x y z
N MET A 1 39.97 32.47 -6.16
CA MET A 1 40.30 31.10 -6.60
C MET A 1 38.99 30.42 -6.97
N ASN A 2 38.82 30.11 -8.25
CA ASN A 2 37.56 29.72 -8.88
C ASN A 2 37.77 28.30 -9.45
N ILE A 3 36.99 27.31 -9.03
CA ILE A 3 37.01 25.97 -9.64
C ILE A 3 35.58 25.60 -10.01
N GLN A 4 35.30 25.82 -11.29
CA GLN A 4 34.23 25.20 -12.04
C GLN A 4 34.86 24.06 -12.87
N ARG A 5 34.29 22.84 -12.79
CA ARG A 5 33.74 22.07 -13.92
C ARG A 5 33.76 20.54 -13.67
N ASN A 6 32.53 20.00 -13.61
CA ASN A 6 31.97 18.88 -14.37
C ASN A 6 32.66 17.51 -14.38
N PHE A 7 31.91 16.48 -13.99
CA PHE A 7 31.63 15.20 -14.70
C PHE A 7 30.79 14.36 -13.73
N ALA A 8 29.65 13.74 -14.02
CA ALA A 8 28.91 13.56 -15.24
C ALA A 8 27.43 13.28 -14.88
N LYS A 9 26.56 13.76 -15.75
CA LYS A 9 25.14 13.40 -15.88
C LYS A 9 24.92 11.89 -15.75
N LYS A 10 23.93 11.45 -14.97
CA LYS A 10 23.17 10.24 -15.33
C LYS A 10 21.75 10.27 -14.76
N ALA A 11 20.83 10.37 -15.71
CA ALA A 11 19.49 9.79 -15.69
C ALA A 11 18.47 10.45 -14.76
N LEU A 12 18.12 11.69 -15.12
CA LEU A 12 16.77 12.21 -14.98
C LEU A 12 15.86 11.35 -15.89
N VAL A 13 15.46 10.16 -15.41
CA VAL A 13 14.48 9.32 -16.11
C VAL A 13 13.12 9.88 -15.78
N TYR A 14 12.60 10.67 -16.71
CA TYR A 14 11.18 10.90 -16.87
C TYR A 14 10.49 9.55 -17.13
N SER A 15 10.15 8.82 -16.07
CA SER A 15 9.10 7.82 -16.16
C SER A 15 7.79 8.59 -16.23
N LEU A 16 7.31 8.75 -17.47
CA LEU A 16 5.99 9.24 -17.81
C LEU A 16 4.96 8.44 -17.00
N PHE A 17 4.53 8.97 -15.85
CA PHE A 17 3.40 8.42 -15.14
C PHE A 17 2.19 8.66 -16.04
N ILE A 18 1.74 7.63 -16.74
CA ILE A 18 0.36 7.57 -17.20
C ILE A 18 -0.45 7.37 -15.92
N ALA A 19 -0.63 8.47 -15.18
CA ALA A 19 -1.60 8.55 -14.11
C ALA A 19 -2.96 8.46 -14.80
N ILE A 20 -3.50 7.26 -14.94
CA ILE A 20 -4.94 7.10 -15.11
C ILE A 20 -5.52 7.57 -13.78
N VAL A 21 -5.84 8.86 -13.70
CA VAL A 21 -6.45 9.50 -12.53
C VAL A 21 -7.86 8.93 -12.38
N ALA A 22 -7.96 7.74 -11.78
CA ALA A 22 -9.18 7.29 -11.14
C ALA A 22 -9.14 7.86 -9.72
N GLY A 23 -9.85 8.97 -9.51
CA GLY A 23 -10.11 9.50 -8.18
C GLY A 23 -10.88 8.45 -7.38
N ILE A 24 -10.21 7.79 -6.43
CA ILE A 24 -10.83 6.83 -5.52
C ILE A 24 -10.84 7.46 -4.14
N THR A 25 -11.89 8.22 -3.84
CA THR A 25 -12.15 8.80 -2.53
C THR A 25 -12.46 7.70 -1.51
N PHE A 26 -11.72 7.58 -0.40
CA PHE A 26 -12.06 6.69 0.73
C PHE A 26 -11.81 7.41 2.07
N ALA A 27 -12.42 6.92 3.14
CA ALA A 27 -12.05 7.26 4.51
C ALA A 27 -11.20 6.11 5.08
N ILE A 28 -10.34 6.37 6.06
CA ILE A 28 -9.65 5.33 6.84
C ILE A 28 -9.89 5.68 8.31
N GLY A 29 -10.37 4.72 9.10
CA GLY A 29 -10.03 4.68 10.52
C GLY A 29 -8.85 3.72 10.67
N VAL A 30 -7.77 4.11 11.32
CA VAL A 30 -6.79 3.15 11.85
C VAL A 30 -6.72 3.40 13.34
N THR A 31 -6.95 2.38 14.15
CA THR A 31 -6.66 2.46 15.57
C THR A 31 -5.21 2.01 15.76
N LEU A 32 -4.29 2.93 16.05
CA LEU A 32 -2.95 2.58 16.51
C LEU A 32 -3.04 2.20 17.99
N THR A 33 -2.60 1.00 18.36
CA THR A 33 -2.45 0.63 19.77
C THR A 33 -1.00 0.79 20.18
N GLU A 34 -0.65 1.98 20.65
CA GLU A 34 0.53 2.20 21.49
C GLU A 34 0.10 3.11 22.65
N ASN A 35 0.21 2.61 23.89
CA ASN A 35 0.02 3.37 25.13
C ASN A 35 -1.35 4.08 25.33
N ASN A 36 -2.47 3.37 25.16
CA ASN A 36 -3.82 3.83 25.56
C ASN A 36 -4.28 5.20 25.02
N LYS A 37 -3.72 5.67 23.90
CA LYS A 37 -4.22 6.85 23.19
C LYS A 37 -4.83 6.45 21.85
N VAL A 38 -6.15 6.56 21.75
CA VAL A 38 -6.90 6.41 20.50
C VAL A 38 -6.59 7.62 19.62
N LEU A 39 -5.63 7.48 18.71
CA LEU A 39 -5.47 8.42 17.61
C LEU A 39 -6.39 7.96 16.48
N ALA A 40 -7.57 8.57 16.38
CA ALA A 40 -8.41 8.45 15.20
C ALA A 40 -7.67 9.08 14.02
N GLN A 41 -7.21 8.27 13.06
CA GLN A 41 -6.62 8.80 11.83
C GLN A 41 -7.70 9.37 10.90
N GLN A 42 -7.27 10.42 10.20
CA GLN A 42 -8.06 11.44 9.51
C GLN A 42 -8.69 10.93 8.21
N GLN A 43 -9.90 11.40 7.91
CA GLN A 43 -10.54 11.23 6.60
C GLN A 43 -9.67 11.91 5.51
N GLN A 44 -9.01 11.12 4.68
CA GLN A 44 -8.18 11.61 3.58
C GLN A 44 -8.62 10.98 2.26
N ASN A 45 -8.99 11.83 1.30
CA ASN A 45 -9.12 11.42 -0.08
C ASN A 45 -7.72 11.13 -0.63
N GLN A 46 -7.38 9.87 -0.90
CA GLN A 46 -6.20 9.57 -1.72
C GLN A 46 -6.63 9.19 -3.15
N ILE A 47 -5.65 9.13 -4.04
CA ILE A 47 -5.85 8.72 -5.43
C ILE A 47 -5.16 7.37 -5.58
N SER A 48 -5.72 6.50 -6.43
CA SER A 48 -5.06 5.23 -6.73
C SER A 48 -3.72 5.44 -7.45
N VAL A 49 -2.81 4.48 -7.25
CA VAL A 49 -1.50 4.44 -7.91
C VAL A 49 -1.26 3.04 -8.47
N SER A 50 -0.42 2.92 -9.50
CA SER A 50 -0.03 1.62 -10.02
C SER A 50 0.65 0.77 -8.94
N HIS A 51 0.32 -0.51 -8.88
CA HIS A 51 0.95 -1.41 -7.94
C HIS A 51 2.40 -1.69 -8.36
N ASN A 52 3.34 -1.41 -7.47
CA ASN A 52 4.77 -1.60 -7.72
C ASN A 52 5.30 -3.02 -7.41
N ALA A 53 4.43 -3.98 -7.05
CA ALA A 53 4.88 -5.36 -6.86
C ALA A 53 5.19 -6.02 -8.21
N LYS A 54 6.23 -6.85 -8.23
CA LYS A 54 6.64 -7.59 -9.43
C LYS A 54 5.48 -8.45 -9.95
N GLY A 55 5.09 -8.23 -11.21
CA GLY A 55 3.99 -8.94 -11.87
C GLY A 55 2.61 -8.34 -11.63
N HIS A 56 2.51 -7.23 -10.90
CA HIS A 56 1.24 -6.53 -10.59
C HIS A 56 1.19 -5.12 -11.18
N GLN A 57 2.12 -4.73 -12.05
CA GLN A 57 2.29 -3.34 -12.50
C GLN A 57 1.11 -2.78 -13.30
N THR A 58 0.25 -3.64 -13.83
CA THR A 58 -0.98 -3.26 -14.53
C THR A 58 -2.16 -3.02 -13.58
N HIS A 59 -2.03 -3.34 -12.29
CA HIS A 59 -3.07 -3.16 -11.29
C HIS A 59 -2.98 -1.80 -10.61
N GLN A 60 -4.09 -1.35 -10.03
CA GLN A 60 -4.17 -0.12 -9.23
C GLN A 60 -4.33 -0.46 -7.75
N ILE A 61 -3.68 0.30 -6.88
CA ILE A 61 -3.83 0.18 -5.43
C ILE A 61 -4.14 1.52 -4.77
N VAL A 62 -4.77 1.44 -3.62
CA VAL A 62 -4.96 2.53 -2.67
C VAL A 62 -4.45 2.06 -1.32
N ILE A 63 -3.51 2.79 -0.73
CA ILE A 63 -2.84 2.36 0.50
C ILE A 63 -3.55 2.97 1.70
N PHE A 64 -4.33 2.15 2.41
CA PHE A 64 -4.98 2.60 3.65
C PHE A 64 -3.97 2.76 4.78
N GLN A 65 -3.08 1.79 4.96
CA GLN A 65 -1.95 1.88 5.88
C GLN A 65 -0.75 1.22 5.23
N ASN A 66 0.31 2.01 5.04
CA ASN A 66 1.55 1.49 4.47
C ASN A 66 2.32 0.68 5.51
N SER A 67 3.14 -0.25 5.04
CA SER A 67 4.05 -1.00 5.91
C SER A 67 5.21 -0.14 6.39
N SER A 68 5.58 -0.31 7.65
CA SER A 68 6.81 0.21 8.25
C SER A 68 7.64 -0.93 8.84
N ASP A 69 8.96 -0.81 8.81
CA ASP A 69 9.87 -1.88 9.21
C ASP A 69 9.65 -2.32 10.65
N GLY A 70 9.34 -3.62 10.84
CA GLY A 70 9.13 -4.21 12.16
C GLY A 70 7.84 -3.77 12.87
N VAL A 71 7.03 -2.92 12.24
CA VAL A 71 5.77 -2.43 12.82
C VAL A 71 4.62 -3.33 12.40
N ARG A 72 3.73 -3.61 13.36
CA ARG A 72 2.48 -4.32 13.15
C ARG A 72 1.33 -3.43 13.58
N TYR A 73 0.33 -3.30 12.72
CA TYR A 73 -0.87 -2.52 12.97
C TYR A 73 -2.04 -3.46 13.28
N SER A 74 -2.96 -3.02 14.13
CA SER A 74 -4.20 -3.73 14.44
C SER A 74 -5.32 -2.74 14.63
N GLY A 75 -6.43 -2.90 13.89
CA GLY A 75 -7.54 -1.97 14.03
C GLY A 75 -8.67 -2.17 13.04
N MET A 76 -9.63 -1.25 13.05
CA MET A 76 -10.79 -1.26 12.16
C MET A 76 -10.62 -0.21 11.07
N VAL A 77 -10.64 -0.63 9.80
CA VAL A 77 -10.61 0.23 8.61
C VAL A 77 -11.99 0.27 7.97
N THR A 78 -12.61 1.45 7.96
CA THR A 78 -13.87 1.72 7.25
C THR A 78 -13.60 2.57 6.03
N PHE A 79 -14.07 2.15 4.86
CA PHE A 79 -13.75 2.76 3.56
C PHE A 79 -14.97 2.83 2.64
N ASN A 80 -14.87 3.68 1.62
CA ASN A 80 -15.76 3.79 0.47
C ASN A 80 -14.87 3.99 -0.76
N LEU A 81 -15.17 3.43 -1.93
CA LEU A 81 -14.32 3.38 -3.11
C LEU A 81 -15.18 3.70 -4.33
N SER A 82 -14.64 4.49 -5.26
CA SER A 82 -15.34 4.83 -6.51
C SER A 82 -15.44 3.67 -7.50
N LYS A 83 -14.67 2.59 -7.31
CA LYS A 83 -14.72 1.34 -8.10
C LYS A 83 -14.60 0.12 -7.19
N PRO A 84 -15.20 -1.03 -7.56
CA PRO A 84 -15.02 -2.27 -6.81
C PRO A 84 -13.54 -2.69 -6.75
N ALA A 85 -13.07 -3.10 -5.58
CA ALA A 85 -11.71 -3.60 -5.38
C ALA A 85 -11.65 -4.67 -4.30
N ASP A 86 -10.55 -5.43 -4.24
CA ASP A 86 -10.26 -6.32 -3.13
C ASP A 86 -9.58 -5.54 -2.00
N VAL A 87 -9.99 -5.77 -0.76
CA VAL A 87 -9.29 -5.22 0.42
C VAL A 87 -8.34 -6.28 0.95
N ILE A 88 -7.06 -5.94 1.00
CA ILE A 88 -5.97 -6.88 1.27
C ILE A 88 -5.12 -6.34 2.42
N SER A 89 -4.98 -7.14 3.48
CA SER A 89 -3.92 -6.94 4.47
C SER A 89 -2.63 -7.58 3.98
N ILE A 90 -1.50 -6.96 4.27
CA ILE A 90 -0.17 -7.49 3.96
C ILE A 90 0.63 -7.77 5.22
N GLU A 91 1.40 -8.84 5.19
CA GLU A 91 2.36 -9.22 6.22
C GLU A 91 3.78 -9.07 5.68
N ASP A 92 4.63 -8.28 6.33
CA ASP A 92 6.05 -8.18 5.98
C ASP A 92 6.80 -9.42 6.48
N ILE A 93 7.38 -10.16 5.52
CA ILE A 93 8.19 -11.35 5.76
C ILE A 93 9.62 -11.17 5.29
N THR A 94 10.08 -9.94 5.04
CA THR A 94 11.41 -9.63 4.47
C THR A 94 12.54 -10.26 5.29
N ARG A 95 12.40 -10.31 6.62
CA ARG A 95 13.38 -10.92 7.55
C ARG A 95 13.05 -12.36 7.96
N LYS A 96 12.00 -12.96 7.39
CA LYS A 96 11.54 -14.31 7.72
C LYS A 96 11.79 -15.23 6.53
N GLN A 97 12.10 -16.49 6.79
CA GLN A 97 12.14 -17.49 5.72
C GLN A 97 10.70 -17.77 5.27
N PRO A 98 10.38 -17.62 3.97
CA PRO A 98 9.04 -17.92 3.48
C PRO A 98 8.74 -19.41 3.68
N THR A 99 7.66 -19.71 4.39
CA THR A 99 7.13 -21.07 4.44
C THR A 99 6.41 -21.36 3.13
N ASN A 100 6.71 -22.52 2.53
CA ASN A 100 6.32 -22.86 1.16
C ASN A 100 4.81 -22.72 0.85
N LYS A 101 4.51 -22.38 -0.41
CA LYS A 101 3.19 -22.28 -1.09
C LYS A 101 2.35 -21.01 -0.90
N THR A 102 2.84 -19.98 -0.22
CA THR A 102 2.10 -18.71 -0.11
C THR A 102 2.43 -17.78 -1.28
N LYS A 103 1.44 -17.09 -1.85
CA LYS A 103 1.70 -16.01 -2.82
C LYS A 103 2.53 -14.92 -2.13
N ILE A 104 3.60 -14.47 -2.76
CA ILE A 104 4.48 -13.42 -2.23
C ILE A 104 4.46 -12.25 -3.21
N TRP A 105 4.27 -11.05 -2.69
CA TRP A 105 4.48 -9.81 -3.41
C TRP A 105 5.87 -9.27 -3.12
N GLU A 106 6.66 -9.08 -4.17
CA GLU A 106 8.01 -8.52 -4.09
C GLU A 106 7.97 -7.04 -4.50
N ILE A 107 8.35 -6.14 -3.59
CA ILE A 107 8.43 -4.69 -3.81
C ILE A 107 9.84 -4.23 -3.43
N GLY A 108 10.68 -4.00 -4.43
CA GLY A 108 12.12 -3.82 -4.19
C GLY A 108 12.70 -5.04 -3.48
N ASP A 109 13.39 -4.80 -2.36
CA ASP A 109 13.97 -5.87 -1.53
C ASP A 109 12.98 -6.44 -0.50
N LYS A 110 11.75 -5.91 -0.44
CA LYS A 110 10.74 -6.35 0.52
C LYS A 110 9.86 -7.46 -0.01
N LYS A 111 9.45 -8.35 0.90
CA LYS A 111 8.56 -9.48 0.63
C LYS A 111 7.33 -9.41 1.50
N PHE A 112 6.16 -9.46 0.88
CA PHE A 112 4.88 -9.38 1.55
C PHE A 112 4.00 -10.59 1.25
N VAL A 113 3.31 -11.09 2.28
CA VAL A 113 2.23 -12.08 2.11
C VAL A 113 0.89 -11.34 2.13
N PRO A 114 0.15 -11.31 1.01
CA PRO A 114 -1.18 -10.72 0.97
C PRO A 114 -2.24 -11.70 1.51
N LYS A 115 -3.20 -11.16 2.25
CA LYS A 115 -4.43 -11.85 2.67
C LYS A 115 -5.63 -10.98 2.32
N THR A 116 -6.47 -11.48 1.42
CA THR A 116 -7.75 -10.83 1.08
C THR A 116 -8.70 -10.90 2.27
N LEU A 117 -9.21 -9.74 2.70
CA LEU A 117 -10.19 -9.59 3.77
C LEU A 117 -11.61 -9.43 3.20
N LEU A 118 -11.74 -8.64 2.14
CA LEU A 118 -12.97 -8.47 1.37
C LEU A 118 -12.65 -8.53 -0.12
N LYS A 119 -13.60 -9.02 -0.92
CA LYS A 119 -13.42 -9.23 -2.35
C LYS A 119 -14.44 -8.41 -3.14
N ASN A 120 -13.98 -7.67 -4.14
CA ASN A 120 -14.81 -6.92 -5.10
C ASN A 120 -15.88 -6.04 -4.43
N VAL A 121 -15.47 -5.19 -3.48
CA VAL A 121 -16.36 -4.30 -2.72
C VAL A 121 -16.11 -2.84 -3.08
N THR A 122 -17.14 -2.01 -2.98
CA THR A 122 -17.03 -0.55 -3.09
C THR A 122 -17.04 0.14 -1.73
N GLN A 123 -17.53 -0.51 -0.67
CA GLN A 123 -17.54 0.07 0.67
C GLN A 123 -17.55 -1.03 1.72
N GLY A 124 -17.13 -0.72 2.93
CA GLY A 124 -17.17 -1.67 4.03
C GLY A 124 -16.34 -1.25 5.22
N SER A 125 -16.32 -2.12 6.22
CA SER A 125 -15.46 -2.01 7.39
C SER A 125 -14.82 -3.36 7.70
N VAL A 126 -13.53 -3.37 8.00
CA VAL A 126 -12.77 -4.59 8.32
C VAL A 126 -11.90 -4.37 9.54
N ASN A 127 -11.90 -5.36 10.43
CA ASN A 127 -10.81 -5.49 11.39
C ASN A 127 -9.62 -6.14 10.69
N PHE A 128 -8.44 -5.57 10.86
CA PHE A 128 -7.20 -6.12 10.32
C PHE A 128 -6.11 -6.17 11.39
N ASN A 129 -5.18 -7.10 11.20
CA ASN A 129 -3.97 -7.21 12.00
C ASN A 129 -2.84 -7.65 11.07
N GLY A 130 -1.92 -6.74 10.75
CA GLY A 130 -0.89 -6.95 9.73
C GLY A 130 0.12 -5.81 9.65
N SER A 131 1.10 -5.97 8.77
CA SER A 131 2.09 -4.92 8.49
C SER A 131 1.52 -3.77 7.68
N GLY A 132 0.43 -3.96 6.93
CA GLY A 132 -0.27 -2.90 6.20
C GLY A 132 -1.61 -3.37 5.65
N ILE A 133 -2.36 -2.44 5.07
CA ILE A 133 -3.64 -2.72 4.41
C ILE A 133 -3.87 -1.78 3.22
N LEU A 134 -4.41 -2.33 2.13
CA LEU A 134 -4.68 -1.60 0.89
C LEU A 134 -5.93 -2.13 0.19
N ALA A 135 -6.50 -1.32 -0.70
CA ALA A 135 -7.39 -1.80 -1.75
C ALA A 135 -6.60 -2.09 -3.02
N HIS A 136 -6.96 -3.15 -3.73
CA HIS A 136 -6.28 -3.65 -4.92
C HIS A 136 -7.30 -3.94 -6.03
N ASN A 137 -7.18 -3.21 -7.14
CA ASN A 137 -8.03 -3.33 -8.30
C ASN A 137 -7.24 -3.90 -9.48
N THR A 138 -7.79 -4.95 -10.09
CA THR A 138 -7.19 -5.67 -11.23
C THR A 138 -7.83 -5.31 -12.58
N GLN A 139 -8.89 -4.50 -12.56
CA GLN A 139 -9.70 -4.11 -13.72
C GLN A 139 -9.29 -2.75 -14.26
#